data_AF-A0A355WHR7-F1
#
_entry.id   AF-A0A355WHR7-F1
#
_cell.length_a   1.000
_cell.length_b   1.000
_cell.length_c   1.000
_cell.angle_alpha   90.00
_cell.angle_beta   90.00
_cell.angle_gamma   90.00
#
_symmetry.space_group_name_H-M   'P 1'
#
loop_
_entity.id
_entity.type
_entity.pdbx_description
1 polymer ?
#
loop_
_entity_poly.entity_id
_entity_poly.type
_entity_poly.pdbx_seq_one_letter_code
_entity_poly.pdbx_strand_id
1 'polypeptide(L)'
;FSWITGVPLLISLVFGALISPTDPVAVLGVLRQANLRKSLETKIAGESLFNDGVGYVVFLFLVGLAFPTGAHHAQGLNGALQLFVQEALGGALLGAVLGWMTFQLMKRIDDYALEVLLSLGLAFGGYELAVTLHMSGPIMAVVAV
;
A
#
# COMPACT_ATOMS: atom_id res chain seq x y z
N PHE A 1 -1.59 -25.19 1.30
CA PHE A 1 -0.13 -25.10 1.39
C PHE A 1 0.40 -25.93 2.55
N SER A 2 0.30 -25.52 3.82
CA SER A 2 0.74 -26.31 5.00
C SER A 2 0.33 -27.80 4.99
N TRP A 3 -0.95 -28.08 4.73
CA TRP A 3 -1.49 -29.45 4.65
C TRP A 3 -0.97 -30.29 3.47
N ILE A 4 -0.44 -29.64 2.44
CA ILE A 4 0.03 -30.28 1.19
C ILE A 4 1.56 -30.44 1.20
N THR A 5 2.28 -29.46 1.75
CA THR A 5 3.74 -29.40 1.71
C THR A 5 4.41 -29.68 3.05
N GLY A 6 3.64 -29.80 4.15
CA GLY A 6 4.14 -30.07 5.49
C GLY A 6 4.86 -28.88 6.15
N VAL A 7 4.93 -27.72 5.50
CA VAL A 7 5.54 -26.52 6.09
C VAL A 7 4.68 -25.92 7.21
N PRO A 8 5.31 -25.26 8.20
CA PRO A 8 4.63 -24.55 9.27
C PRO A 8 3.51 -23.64 8.78
N LEU A 9 2.41 -23.59 9.55
CA LEU A 9 1.23 -22.76 9.23
C LEU A 9 1.62 -21.30 9.00
N LEU A 10 2.53 -20.77 9.83
CA LEU A 10 2.96 -19.38 9.76
C LEU A 10 3.67 -19.04 8.44
N ILE A 11 4.49 -19.96 7.91
CA ILE A 11 5.14 -19.81 6.60
C ILE A 11 4.10 -19.86 5.48
N SER A 12 3.06 -20.68 5.64
CA SER A 12 1.95 -20.72 4.67
C SER A 12 1.13 -19.43 4.67
N LEU A 13 0.97 -18.80 5.83
CA LEU A 13 0.31 -17.50 5.96
C LEU A 13 1.14 -16.39 5.32
N VAL A 14 2.46 -16.36 5.56
CA VAL A 14 3.38 -15.42 4.90
C VAL A 14 3.28 -15.57 3.38
N PHE A 15 3.31 -16.80 2.87
CA PHE A 15 3.15 -17.06 1.45
C PHE A 15 1.79 -16.60 0.93
N GLY A 16 0.72 -16.85 1.67
CA GLY A 16 -0.63 -16.38 1.33
C GLY A 16 -0.72 -14.85 1.23
N ALA A 17 -0.14 -14.14 2.20
CA ALA A 17 -0.11 -12.67 2.18
C ALA A 17 0.73 -12.12 1.01
N LEU A 18 1.83 -12.79 0.65
CA LEU A 18 2.66 -12.42 -0.48
C LEU A 18 1.91 -12.51 -1.83
N ILE A 19 1.04 -13.50 -2.00
CA ILE A 19 0.30 -13.74 -3.26
C ILE A 19 -1.13 -13.19 -3.26
N SER A 20 -1.58 -12.62 -2.14
CA SER A 20 -2.94 -12.06 -1.99
C SER A 20 -3.18 -10.78 -2.81
N PRO A 21 -2.19 -9.87 -2.96
CA PRO A 21 -2.30 -8.74 -3.88
C PRO A 21 -2.58 -9.21 -5.32
N THR A 22 -3.63 -8.69 -5.93
CA THR A 22 -4.05 -9.02 -7.29
C THR A 22 -3.98 -7.77 -8.15
N ASP A 23 -3.17 -7.79 -9.20
CA ASP A 23 -3.05 -6.69 -10.16
C ASP A 23 -4.07 -6.85 -11.31
N PRO A 24 -5.10 -5.98 -11.43
CA PRO A 24 -6.08 -6.05 -12.50
C PRO A 24 -5.57 -5.42 -13.79
N VAL A 25 -4.35 -4.86 -13.87
CA VAL A 25 -3.85 -4.11 -15.05
C VAL A 25 -4.05 -4.89 -16.36
N ALA A 26 -3.78 -6.18 -16.37
CA ALA A 26 -3.99 -7.03 -17.54
C ALA A 26 -5.48 -7.13 -17.95
N VAL A 27 -6.37 -7.24 -16.97
CA VAL A 27 -7.82 -7.35 -17.19
C VAL A 27 -8.40 -5.98 -17.54
N LEU A 28 -7.93 -4.91 -16.90
CA LEU A 28 -8.37 -3.53 -17.13
C LEU A 28 -8.09 -3.09 -18.57
N GLY A 29 -6.96 -3.52 -19.14
CA GLY A 29 -6.63 -3.28 -20.56
C GLY A 29 -7.67 -3.87 -21.53
N VAL A 30 -8.18 -5.07 -21.25
CA VAL A 30 -9.24 -5.72 -22.03
C VAL A 30 -10.59 -5.06 -21.77
N LEU A 31 -10.90 -4.77 -20.51
CA LEU A 31 -12.15 -4.13 -20.11
C LEU A 31 -12.31 -2.71 -20.69
N ARG A 32 -11.22 -1.96 -20.84
CA ARG A 32 -11.22 -0.67 -21.55
C ARG A 32 -11.63 -0.81 -23.01
N GLN A 33 -11.24 -1.90 -23.69
CA GLN A 33 -11.69 -2.18 -25.07
C GLN A 33 -13.19 -2.50 -25.14
N ALA A 34 -13.77 -3.01 -24.04
CA ALA A 34 -15.20 -3.28 -23.91
C ALA A 34 -16.04 -2.06 -23.50
N ASN A 35 -15.47 -0.84 -23.56
CA ASN A 35 -16.16 0.41 -23.27
C ASN A 35 -16.68 0.50 -21.81
N LEU A 36 -15.86 0.04 -20.86
CA LEU A 36 -16.16 0.16 -19.44
C LEU A 36 -16.41 1.61 -19.03
N ARG A 37 -17.36 1.82 -18.11
CA ARG A 37 -17.58 3.15 -17.52
C ARG A 37 -16.34 3.55 -16.72
N LYS A 38 -15.85 4.79 -16.91
CA LYS A 38 -14.71 5.36 -16.15
C LYS A 38 -14.84 5.17 -14.63
N SER A 39 -16.06 5.25 -14.09
CA SER A 39 -16.30 5.04 -12.66
C SER A 39 -16.04 3.62 -12.17
N LEU A 40 -16.24 2.59 -13.01
CA LEU A 40 -15.87 1.21 -12.67
C LEU A 40 -14.35 1.04 -12.75
N GLU A 41 -13.72 1.65 -13.75
CA GLU A 41 -12.26 1.60 -13.92
C GLU A 41 -11.53 2.19 -12.71
N THR A 42 -11.94 3.38 -12.26
CA THR A 42 -11.38 4.01 -11.05
C THR A 42 -11.62 3.17 -9.80
N LYS A 43 -12.79 2.53 -9.66
CA LYS A 43 -13.08 1.65 -8.52
C LYS A 43 -12.18 0.42 -8.51
N ILE A 44 -12.01 -0.25 -9.65
CA ILE A 44 -11.18 -1.45 -9.76
C ILE A 44 -9.70 -1.10 -9.49
N ALA A 45 -9.21 0.02 -10.04
CA ALA A 45 -7.85 0.49 -9.79
C ALA A 45 -7.63 0.83 -8.31
N GLY A 46 -8.59 1.53 -7.68
CA GLY A 46 -8.52 1.88 -6.26
C GLY A 46 -8.58 0.65 -5.34
N GLU A 47 -9.45 -0.32 -5.64
CA GLU A 47 -9.55 -1.58 -4.89
C GLU A 47 -8.25 -2.37 -4.94
N SER A 48 -7.63 -2.50 -6.12
CA SER A 48 -6.34 -3.16 -6.27
C SER A 48 -5.23 -2.44 -5.52
N LEU A 49 -5.15 -1.11 -5.64
CA LEU A 49 -4.08 -0.35 -4.98
C LEU A 49 -4.22 -0.42 -3.44
N PHE A 50 -5.46 -0.40 -2.94
CA PHE A 50 -5.74 -0.62 -1.51
C PHE A 50 -5.39 -2.05 -1.08
N ASN A 51 -5.72 -3.05 -1.90
CA ASN A 51 -5.38 -4.45 -1.65
C ASN A 51 -3.85 -4.67 -1.59
N ASP A 52 -3.09 -4.04 -2.48
CA ASP A 52 -1.63 -4.07 -2.47
C ASP A 52 -1.08 -3.50 -1.14
N GLY A 53 -1.62 -2.37 -0.70
CA GLY A 53 -1.20 -1.74 0.55
C GLY A 53 -1.53 -2.57 1.80
N VAL A 54 -2.74 -3.11 1.88
CA VAL A 54 -3.13 -3.99 2.99
C VAL A 54 -2.33 -5.30 2.97
N GLY A 55 -2.15 -5.90 1.80
CA GLY A 55 -1.36 -7.12 1.64
C GLY A 55 0.09 -6.94 2.08
N TYR A 56 0.71 -5.81 1.74
CA TYR A 56 2.06 -5.46 2.19
C TYR A 56 2.19 -5.40 3.72
N VAL A 57 1.25 -4.72 4.40
CA VAL A 57 1.28 -4.61 5.87
C VAL A 57 1.05 -5.96 6.54
N VAL A 58 0.11 -6.77 6.04
CA VAL A 58 -0.13 -8.14 6.54
C VAL A 58 1.09 -9.03 6.32
N PHE A 59 1.77 -8.90 5.18
CA PHE A 59 3.01 -9.61 4.88
C PHE A 59 4.10 -9.26 5.90
N LEU A 60 4.38 -7.97 6.12
CA LEU A 60 5.39 -7.53 7.10
C LEU A 60 5.07 -8.04 8.52
N PHE A 61 3.80 -7.99 8.93
CA PHE A 61 3.36 -8.52 10.21
C PHE A 61 3.66 -10.02 10.35
N LEU A 62 3.29 -10.83 9.35
CA LEU A 62 3.48 -12.27 9.38
C LEU A 62 4.96 -12.66 9.29
N VAL A 63 5.77 -11.94 8.50
CA VAL A 63 7.23 -12.13 8.43
C VAL A 63 7.87 -11.77 9.77
N GLY A 64 7.43 -10.68 10.41
CA GLY A 64 7.78 -10.29 11.78
C GLY A 64 7.62 -11.43 12.80
N LEU A 65 6.50 -12.14 12.71
CA LEU A 65 6.21 -13.29 13.58
C LEU A 65 6.98 -14.55 13.18
N ALA A 66 7.17 -14.79 11.88
CA ALA A 66 7.82 -16.00 11.36
C ALA A 66 9.34 -15.99 11.54
N PHE A 67 9.96 -14.81 11.48
CA PHE A 67 11.41 -14.62 11.46
C PHE A 67 11.84 -13.56 12.49
N PRO A 68 11.82 -13.90 13.80
CA PRO A 68 12.08 -12.94 14.87
C PRO A 68 13.54 -12.43 14.97
N THR A 69 14.45 -12.90 14.11
CA THR A 69 15.90 -12.59 14.16
C THR A 69 16.33 -11.44 13.22
N GLY A 70 15.39 -10.72 12.61
CA GLY A 70 15.69 -9.55 11.77
C GLY A 70 15.78 -8.25 12.58
N ALA A 71 16.75 -7.38 12.27
CA ALA A 71 16.97 -6.08 12.95
C ALA A 71 15.78 -5.09 12.87
N HIS A 72 14.76 -5.40 12.06
CA HIS A 72 13.54 -4.59 11.90
C HIS A 72 12.28 -5.26 12.49
N HIS A 73 12.41 -6.37 13.21
CA HIS A 73 11.26 -7.24 13.51
C HIS A 73 10.88 -7.16 14.99
N ALA A 74 9.57 -6.97 15.22
CA ALA A 74 8.99 -6.89 16.54
C ALA A 74 9.23 -8.14 17.39
N GLN A 75 9.53 -7.93 18.67
CA GLN A 75 9.64 -9.01 19.65
C GLN A 75 8.25 -9.48 20.08
N GLY A 76 7.70 -10.46 19.37
CA GLY A 76 6.44 -11.13 19.71
C GLY A 76 5.17 -10.41 19.25
N LEU A 77 4.01 -10.98 19.61
CA LEU A 77 2.68 -10.56 19.14
C LEU A 77 2.37 -9.07 19.42
N ASN A 78 2.75 -8.57 20.60
CA ASN A 78 2.52 -7.16 20.96
C ASN A 78 3.31 -6.20 20.07
N GLY A 79 4.59 -6.50 19.82
CA GLY A 79 5.39 -5.66 18.93
C GLY A 79 4.86 -5.73 17.49
N ALA A 80 4.42 -6.91 17.04
CA ALA A 80 3.91 -7.07 15.69
C ALA A 80 2.61 -6.28 15.50
N LEU A 81 1.72 -6.28 16.49
CA LEU A 81 0.52 -5.44 16.50
C LEU A 81 0.87 -3.95 16.51
N GLN A 82 1.86 -3.55 17.30
CA GLN A 82 2.29 -2.15 17.35
C GLN A 82 2.87 -1.69 15.99
N LEU A 83 3.70 -2.52 15.35
CA LEU A 83 4.20 -2.28 14.00
C LEU A 83 3.06 -2.20 12.98
N PHE A 84 2.11 -3.13 13.04
CA PHE A 84 0.94 -3.13 12.16
C PHE A 84 0.14 -1.82 12.27
N VAL A 85 -0.14 -1.39 13.49
CA VAL A 85 -0.89 -0.15 13.75
C VAL A 85 -0.09 1.07 13.29
N GLN A 86 1.21 1.11 13.57
CA GLN A 86 2.09 2.20 13.13
C GLN A 86 2.18 2.29 11.61
N GLU A 87 2.41 1.17 10.93
CA GLU A 87 2.51 1.07 9.48
C GLU A 87 1.20 1.50 8.79
N ALA A 88 0.08 0.92 9.22
CA ALA A 88 -1.23 1.15 8.60
C ALA A 88 -1.79 2.54 8.92
N LEU A 89 -1.90 2.90 10.20
CA LEU A 89 -2.46 4.20 10.59
C LEU A 89 -1.50 5.34 10.27
N GLY A 90 -0.19 5.13 10.46
CA GLY A 90 0.83 6.12 10.11
C GLY A 90 0.81 6.42 8.61
N GLY A 91 0.80 5.38 7.77
CA GLY A 91 0.69 5.54 6.32
C GLY A 91 -0.58 6.28 5.91
N ALA A 92 -1.73 5.90 6.47
CA ALA A 92 -3.01 6.54 6.15
C ALA A 92 -3.06 8.01 6.60
N LEU A 93 -2.62 8.32 7.83
CA LEU A 93 -2.56 9.69 8.33
C LEU A 93 -1.60 10.55 7.51
N LEU A 94 -0.42 10.02 7.19
CA LEU A 94 0.56 10.73 6.39
C LEU A 94 0.01 11.01 4.98
N GLY A 95 -0.62 10.03 4.35
CA GLY A 95 -1.24 10.19 3.03
C GLY A 95 -2.34 11.25 3.05
N ALA A 96 -3.20 11.24 4.08
CA ALA A 96 -4.27 12.23 4.22
C ALA A 96 -3.71 13.65 4.39
N VAL A 97 -2.66 13.82 5.19
CA VAL A 97 -2.03 15.13 5.41
C VAL A 97 -1.34 15.62 4.13
N LEU A 98 -0.49 14.81 3.51
CA LEU A 98 0.25 15.20 2.31
C LEU A 98 -0.67 15.42 1.11
N GLY A 99 -1.67 14.55 0.92
CA GLY A 99 -2.69 14.70 -0.12
C GLY A 99 -3.50 15.99 0.07
N TRP A 100 -3.95 16.28 1.31
CA TRP A 100 -4.65 17.52 1.60
C TRP A 100 -3.78 18.76 1.34
N MET A 101 -2.51 18.75 1.78
CA MET A 101 -1.58 19.85 1.52
C MET A 101 -1.37 20.08 0.01
N THR A 102 -1.18 19.00 -0.75
CA THR A 102 -0.96 19.06 -2.19
C THR A 102 -2.20 19.56 -2.92
N PHE A 103 -3.39 19.12 -2.50
CA PHE A 103 -4.66 19.62 -3.00
C PHE A 103 -4.85 21.13 -2.76
N GLN A 104 -4.45 21.66 -1.60
CA GLN A 104 -4.50 23.10 -1.35
C GLN A 104 -3.52 23.89 -2.22
N LEU A 105 -2.35 23.32 -2.53
CA LEU A 105 -1.39 23.92 -3.45
C LEU A 105 -1.94 23.93 -4.88
N MET A 106 -2.46 22.81 -5.37
CA MET A 106 -3.03 22.68 -6.70
C MET A 106 -4.15 23.69 -6.96
N LYS A 107 -5.02 23.96 -5.97
CA LYS A 107 -6.07 24.99 -6.09
C LYS A 107 -5.56 26.40 -6.42
N ARG A 108 -4.29 26.69 -6.15
CA ARG A 108 -3.68 28.01 -6.36
C ARG A 108 -2.79 28.06 -7.59
N ILE A 109 -2.59 26.93 -8.25
CA ILE A 109 -1.71 26.78 -9.41
C ILE A 109 -2.62 26.63 -10.64
N ASP A 110 -2.29 27.37 -11.70
CA ASP A 110 -2.97 27.29 -13.00
C ASP A 110 -1.93 26.96 -14.07
N ASP A 111 -1.17 25.88 -13.82
CA ASP A 111 -0.13 25.35 -14.70
C ASP A 111 -0.15 23.82 -14.65
N TYR A 112 -0.52 23.21 -15.77
CA TYR A 112 -0.64 21.77 -15.91
C TYR A 112 0.67 21.01 -15.67
N ALA A 113 1.81 21.55 -16.13
CA ALA A 113 3.09 20.88 -15.92
C ALA A 113 3.43 20.85 -14.42
N LEU A 114 3.10 21.91 -13.71
CA LEU A 114 3.37 22.04 -12.28
C LEU A 114 2.44 21.14 -11.45
N GLU A 115 1.17 20.99 -11.83
CA GLU A 115 0.24 20.01 -11.23
C GLU A 115 0.73 18.57 -11.39
N VAL A 116 1.23 18.21 -12.58
CA VAL A 116 1.81 16.88 -12.85
C VAL A 116 3.06 16.65 -11.98
N LEU A 117 3.96 17.64 -11.89
CA LEU A 117 5.16 17.56 -11.05
C LEU A 117 4.82 17.43 -9.57
N LEU A 118 3.80 18.14 -9.07
CA LEU A 118 3.33 18.00 -7.69
C LEU A 118 2.75 16.62 -7.43
N SER A 119 1.98 16.08 -8.36
CA SER A 119 1.40 14.72 -8.24
C SER A 119 2.50 13.66 -8.20
N LEU A 120 3.51 13.77 -9.08
CA LEU A 120 4.69 12.91 -9.09
C LEU A 120 5.50 13.06 -7.80
N GLY A 121 5.72 14.30 -7.35
CA GLY A 121 6.43 14.60 -6.11
C GLY A 121 5.72 14.02 -4.89
N LEU A 122 4.38 14.09 -4.85
CA LEU A 122 3.57 13.49 -3.80
C LEU A 122 3.69 11.95 -3.81
N ALA A 123 3.56 11.33 -4.99
CA ALA A 123 3.63 9.88 -5.12
C ALA A 123 5.02 9.33 -4.71
N PHE A 124 6.10 9.86 -5.28
CA PHE A 124 7.45 9.37 -5.00
C PHE A 124 8.02 9.90 -3.70
N GLY A 125 7.92 11.21 -3.47
CA GLY A 125 8.45 11.87 -2.28
C GLY A 125 7.68 11.50 -1.02
N GLY A 126 6.34 11.39 -1.11
CA GLY A 126 5.53 10.87 -0.02
C GLY A 126 5.87 9.42 0.31
N TYR A 127 6.11 8.59 -0.72
CA TYR A 127 6.43 7.16 -0.53
C TYR A 127 7.75 7.00 0.21
N GLU A 128 8.79 7.70 -0.24
CA GLU A 128 10.10 7.66 0.41
C GLU A 128 10.01 8.20 1.83
N LEU A 129 9.24 9.27 2.05
CA LEU A 129 9.01 9.82 3.38
C LEU A 129 8.29 8.82 4.29
N ALA A 130 7.28 8.10 3.80
CA ALA A 130 6.62 7.04 4.56
C ALA A 130 7.60 5.93 4.96
N VAL A 131 8.44 5.46 4.04
CA VAL A 131 9.45 4.43 4.30
C VAL A 131 10.45 4.90 5.37
N THR A 132 10.93 6.14 5.28
CA THR A 132 11.86 6.71 6.28
C THR A 132 11.23 6.86 7.67
N LEU A 133 9.91 7.03 7.75
CA LEU A 133 9.15 7.11 9.01
C LEU A 133 8.67 5.75 9.52
N HIS A 134 9.05 4.64 8.85
CA HIS A 134 8.54 3.29 9.14
C HIS A 134 7.01 3.22 9.09
N MET A 135 6.45 3.80 8.03
CA MET A 135 5.04 3.81 7.69
C MET A 135 4.82 3.15 6.33
N SER A 136 3.59 2.66 6.09
CA SER A 136 3.28 2.00 4.83
C SER A 136 3.24 2.99 3.67
N GLY A 137 4.27 2.97 2.83
CA GLY A 137 4.35 3.75 1.59
C GLY A 137 3.18 3.50 0.62
N PRO A 138 2.79 2.24 0.36
CA PRO A 138 1.62 1.95 -0.46
C PRO A 138 0.32 2.55 0.09
N ILE A 139 0.04 2.42 1.40
CA ILE A 139 -1.17 2.99 2.01
C ILE A 139 -1.13 4.52 1.96
N MET A 140 0.03 5.13 2.23
CA MET A 140 0.21 6.57 2.07
C MET A 140 -0.15 7.00 0.65
N ALA A 141 0.35 6.29 -0.38
CA ALA A 141 0.12 6.65 -1.77
C ALA A 141 -1.36 6.52 -2.16
N VAL A 142 -2.05 5.47 -1.70
CA VAL A 142 -3.49 5.28 -1.92
C VAL A 142 -4.31 6.40 -1.30
N VAL A 143 -3.95 6.87 -0.11
CA VAL A 143 -4.73 7.88 0.61
C VAL A 143 -4.41 9.30 0.12
N ALA A 144 -3.21 9.52 -0.38
CA ALA A 144 -2.75 10.83 -0.83
C ALA A 144 -3.25 11.24 -2.22
N VAL A 145 -3.49 10.27 -3.11
CA VAL A 145 -3.79 10.46 -4.54
C VAL A 145 -5.28 10.28 -4.82
#